data_AF-A0A6G0XAV7-F1
#
_entry.id   AF-A0A6G0XAV7-F1
#
_cell.length_a   1.000
_cell.length_b   1.000
_cell.length_c   1.000
_cell.angle_alpha   90.00
_cell.angle_beta   90.00
_cell.angle_gamma   90.00
#
_symmetry.space_group_name_H-M   'P 1'
#
loop_
_entity.id
_entity.type
_entity.pdbx_description
1 polymer ?
#
loop_
_entity_poly.entity_id
_entity_poly.type
_entity_poly.pdbx_seq_one_letter_code
_entity_poly.pdbx_strand_id
1 'polypeptide(L)'
;MEVSPSLRLLVLGGDHMLGRAIQLTLPHRTRLEESLMDSMPAWYYLQLGLRDALPSLPSIREANRTGGYLYRHLMPLCTALEPDVTLFNVETSITTCLDHEDAPPKAIHYHTQPDNLFGLVDNLTPSPLVVSCANNHHSQDTPRHFAGLGKNIEAAATLANIQVGDVVVQVFAVAACCAGASPQMQATTDRSGVVLLPALSSTAAVTAALSILRAAIERAKEPADDGQVFRRHVAHELIDAGLVDCIYGHWSHHLRGVEIYKGKCILYDAGDLVNDYESFTNPGEDCYLKIGAVFAVDVATDSRRVVQITVIPMYMEQLQLVRLGSGSQQWQPRSKCIESAPSLEQVREFLTEMSLLDCQESLPWRRVWAVEGPALLYP
;
A
#
# COMPACT_ATOMS: atom_id res chain seq x y z
N MET A 1 -27.05 -23.30 -7.64
CA MET A 1 -27.05 -21.84 -7.56
C MET A 1 -26.00 -21.37 -8.53
N GLU A 2 -26.38 -20.60 -9.55
CA GLU A 2 -25.37 -19.91 -10.38
C GLU A 2 -24.56 -19.00 -9.47
N VAL A 3 -23.24 -19.07 -9.59
CA VAL A 3 -22.33 -18.16 -8.89
C VAL A 3 -22.50 -16.81 -9.56
N SER A 4 -22.93 -15.79 -8.81
CA SER A 4 -23.00 -14.42 -9.32
C SER A 4 -21.62 -14.03 -9.87
N PRO A 5 -21.53 -13.43 -11.06
CA PRO A 5 -20.25 -12.99 -11.62
C PRO A 5 -19.58 -12.00 -10.65
N SER A 6 -18.33 -12.25 -10.32
CA SER A 6 -17.55 -11.43 -9.39
C SER A 6 -16.32 -10.83 -10.05
N LEU A 7 -15.94 -9.63 -9.60
CA LEU A 7 -14.68 -8.98 -9.90
C LEU A 7 -13.66 -9.26 -8.80
N ARG A 8 -12.43 -9.60 -9.16
CA ARG A 8 -11.30 -9.74 -8.26
C ARG A 8 -10.46 -8.47 -8.23
N LEU A 9 -10.51 -7.77 -7.10
CA LEU A 9 -9.59 -6.67 -6.79
C LEU A 9 -8.37 -7.22 -6.06
N LEU A 10 -7.17 -6.93 -6.56
CA LEU A 10 -5.91 -7.34 -5.93
C LEU A 10 -5.22 -6.14 -5.30
N VAL A 11 -5.28 -6.02 -3.97
CA VAL A 11 -4.58 -4.98 -3.22
C VAL A 11 -3.19 -5.48 -2.87
N LEU A 12 -2.17 -4.81 -3.37
CA LEU A 12 -0.76 -5.14 -3.14
C LEU A 12 -0.23 -4.50 -1.86
N GLY A 13 -0.90 -4.75 -0.75
CA GLY A 13 -0.61 -4.14 0.55
C GLY A 13 -0.98 -2.66 0.61
N GLY A 14 -0.56 -2.04 1.71
CA GLY A 14 -0.74 -0.63 2.01
C GLY A 14 0.32 0.22 1.35
N ASP A 15 1.61 -0.13 1.49
CA ASP A 15 2.72 0.72 1.06
C ASP A 15 3.82 -0.02 0.31
N HIS A 16 4.23 0.54 -0.83
CA HIS A 16 5.51 0.27 -1.47
C HIS A 16 6.45 1.46 -1.29
N MET A 17 7.34 1.36 -0.30
CA MET A 17 8.40 2.32 -0.05
C MET A 17 9.63 1.98 -0.88
N LEU A 18 9.67 2.51 -2.10
CA LEU A 18 10.72 2.24 -3.09
C LEU A 18 11.99 3.07 -2.88
N GLY A 19 12.05 3.90 -1.83
CA GLY A 19 13.19 4.76 -1.56
C GLY A 19 14.39 4.07 -0.91
N ARG A 20 15.41 4.87 -0.58
CA ARG A 20 16.57 4.46 0.24
C ARG A 20 17.24 3.16 -0.23
N ALA A 21 17.29 2.11 0.59
CA ALA A 21 17.99 0.88 0.22
C ALA A 21 17.32 0.18 -0.95
N ILE A 22 15.98 0.22 -1.03
CA ILE A 22 15.22 -0.35 -2.14
C ILE A 22 15.60 0.36 -3.44
N GLN A 23 15.59 1.70 -3.47
CA GLN A 23 16.01 2.50 -4.63
C GLN A 23 17.41 2.12 -5.12
N LEU A 24 18.36 1.86 -4.20
CA LEU A 24 19.71 1.44 -4.55
C LEU A 24 19.79 0.06 -5.23
N THR A 25 18.80 -0.81 -5.02
CA THR A 25 18.66 -2.10 -5.72
C THR A 25 18.08 -1.98 -7.12
N LEU A 26 17.62 -0.79 -7.53
CA LEU A 26 17.01 -0.53 -8.83
C LEU A 26 18.04 0.04 -9.84
N PRO A 27 17.78 -0.06 -11.16
CA PRO A 27 18.78 0.27 -12.19
C PRO A 27 19.00 1.78 -12.39
N HIS A 28 17.95 2.61 -12.33
CA HIS A 28 18.04 4.05 -12.52
C HIS A 28 18.33 4.75 -11.19
N ARG A 29 19.28 5.69 -11.19
CA ARG A 29 19.86 6.25 -9.96
C ARG A 29 20.15 7.73 -10.12
N THR A 30 19.94 8.51 -9.07
CA THR A 30 20.46 9.88 -9.00
C THR A 30 21.88 9.87 -8.42
N ARG A 31 22.74 10.76 -8.93
CA ARG A 31 24.10 10.93 -8.38
C ARG A 31 24.01 11.30 -6.88
N LEU A 32 24.81 10.64 -6.04
CA LEU A 32 24.88 10.82 -4.58
C LEU A 32 23.67 10.28 -3.78
N GLU A 33 22.71 9.60 -4.41
CA GLU A 33 21.54 9.09 -3.69
C GLU A 33 21.92 8.07 -2.60
N GLU A 34 23.05 7.38 -2.75
CA GLU A 34 23.60 6.47 -1.74
C GLU A 34 23.99 7.17 -0.43
N SER A 35 24.29 8.47 -0.50
CA SER A 35 24.71 9.31 0.62
C SER A 35 23.54 10.08 1.24
N LEU A 36 22.31 9.92 0.73
CA LEU A 36 21.13 10.53 1.34
C LEU A 36 21.00 10.02 2.77
N MET A 37 20.92 10.96 3.69
CA MET A 37 20.91 10.71 5.11
C MET A 37 19.55 11.09 5.67
N ASP A 38 18.86 10.08 6.17
CA ASP A 38 17.76 10.26 7.13
C ASP A 38 18.38 10.20 8.54
N SER A 39 18.36 9.02 9.16
CA SER A 39 19.13 8.69 10.36
C SER A 39 20.52 8.16 10.02
N MET A 40 20.64 7.39 8.93
CA MET A 40 21.88 6.84 8.38
C MET A 40 21.88 6.98 6.85
N PRO A 41 23.03 6.88 6.17
CA PRO A 41 23.08 6.88 4.72
C PRO A 41 22.35 5.68 4.10
N ALA A 42 21.73 5.86 2.92
CA ALA A 42 21.04 4.79 2.20
C ALA A 42 21.90 3.53 1.96
N TRP A 43 23.20 3.70 1.70
CA TRP A 43 24.12 2.55 1.52
C TRP A 43 24.26 1.68 2.77
N TYR A 44 24.08 2.25 3.96
CA TYR A 44 24.19 1.53 5.22
C TYR A 44 23.02 0.56 5.40
N TYR A 45 21.80 1.03 5.11
CA TYR A 45 20.61 0.17 5.09
C TYR A 45 20.72 -0.92 4.02
N LEU A 46 21.24 -0.60 2.83
CA LEU A 46 21.50 -1.60 1.79
C LEU A 46 22.42 -2.72 2.27
N GLN A 47 23.52 -2.37 2.96
CA GLN A 47 24.46 -3.36 3.48
C GLN A 47 23.80 -4.26 4.54
N LEU A 48 22.99 -3.67 5.44
CA LEU A 48 22.28 -4.40 6.48
C LEU A 48 21.15 -5.29 5.94
N GLY A 49 20.45 -4.86 4.90
CA GLY A 49 19.42 -5.64 4.23
C GLY A 49 20.02 -6.82 3.47
N LEU A 50 21.03 -6.57 2.63
CA LEU A 50 21.63 -7.62 1.80
C LEU A 50 22.48 -8.62 2.59
N ARG A 51 23.11 -8.22 3.72
CA ARG A 51 23.88 -9.15 4.59
C ARG A 51 24.93 -10.00 3.84
N ASP A 52 25.64 -9.41 2.88
CA ASP A 52 26.58 -10.09 1.97
C ASP A 52 25.96 -11.23 1.14
N ALA A 53 24.64 -11.26 0.98
CA ALA A 53 23.94 -12.29 0.22
C ALA A 53 24.22 -12.21 -1.29
N LEU A 54 24.13 -13.37 -1.94
CA LEU A 54 24.08 -13.48 -3.38
C LEU A 54 22.62 -13.38 -3.85
N PRO A 55 22.35 -12.74 -5.01
CA PRO A 55 23.31 -12.34 -6.05
C PRO A 55 23.92 -10.94 -5.83
N SER A 56 24.98 -10.61 -6.57
CA SER A 56 25.66 -9.31 -6.46
C SER A 56 24.72 -8.14 -6.77
N LEU A 57 24.98 -6.95 -6.19
CA LEU A 57 24.17 -5.76 -6.43
C LEU A 57 23.97 -5.41 -7.93
N PRO A 58 24.97 -5.50 -8.83
CA PRO A 58 24.74 -5.37 -10.27
C PRO A 58 23.72 -6.37 -10.84
N SER A 59 23.77 -7.63 -10.39
CA SER A 59 22.82 -8.66 -10.80
C SER A 59 21.41 -8.40 -10.26
N ILE A 60 21.30 -7.93 -9.01
CA ILE A 60 20.03 -7.50 -8.41
C ILE A 60 19.42 -6.37 -9.25
N ARG A 61 20.21 -5.34 -9.59
CA ARG A 61 19.74 -4.22 -10.43
C ARG A 61 19.27 -4.64 -11.80
N GLU A 62 19.98 -5.57 -12.43
CA GLU A 62 19.59 -6.10 -13.73
C GLU A 62 18.25 -6.85 -13.65
N ALA A 63 18.10 -7.74 -12.66
CA ALA A 63 16.83 -8.42 -12.42
C ALA A 63 15.70 -7.44 -12.07
N ASN A 64 16.00 -6.35 -11.38
CA ASN A 64 15.06 -5.31 -10.99
C ASN A 64 14.67 -4.34 -12.10
N ARG A 65 15.23 -4.44 -13.32
CA ARG A 65 14.67 -3.72 -14.48
C ARG A 65 13.19 -4.00 -14.70
N THR A 66 12.76 -5.20 -14.34
CA THR A 66 11.36 -5.65 -14.44
C THR A 66 10.84 -6.20 -13.11
N GLY A 67 11.51 -5.90 -11.99
CA GLY A 67 11.12 -6.37 -10.66
C GLY A 67 11.43 -7.84 -10.32
N GLY A 68 12.22 -8.54 -11.14
CA GLY A 68 12.48 -9.98 -10.98
C GLY A 68 13.20 -10.37 -9.69
N TYR A 69 13.90 -9.44 -9.03
CA TYR A 69 14.45 -9.67 -7.67
C TYR A 69 13.48 -9.15 -6.60
N LEU A 70 13.13 -7.86 -6.62
CA LEU A 70 12.28 -7.23 -5.61
C LEU A 70 10.92 -7.92 -5.45
N TYR A 71 10.27 -8.28 -6.57
CA TYR A 71 8.93 -8.87 -6.63
C TYR A 71 8.93 -10.34 -7.02
N ARG A 72 10.03 -11.05 -6.75
CA ARG A 72 10.24 -12.44 -7.18
C ARG A 72 9.04 -13.36 -6.90
N HIS A 73 8.46 -13.29 -5.71
CA HIS A 73 7.30 -14.12 -5.35
C HIS A 73 5.96 -13.45 -5.68
N LEU A 74 5.95 -12.14 -5.88
CA LEU A 74 4.75 -11.36 -6.12
C LEU A 74 4.27 -11.44 -7.58
N MET A 75 5.18 -11.37 -8.57
CA MET A 75 4.78 -11.40 -9.99
C MET A 75 4.10 -12.73 -10.41
N PRO A 76 4.64 -13.92 -10.04
CA PRO A 76 3.95 -15.18 -10.32
C PRO A 76 2.62 -15.27 -9.58
N LEU A 77 2.54 -14.72 -8.37
CA LEU A 77 1.31 -14.67 -7.60
C LEU A 77 0.24 -13.82 -8.29
N CYS A 78 0.58 -12.60 -8.74
CA CYS A 78 -0.33 -11.74 -9.49
C CYS A 78 -0.84 -12.42 -10.77
N THR A 79 0.04 -13.16 -11.46
CA THR A 79 -0.33 -13.90 -12.68
C THR A 79 -1.32 -15.02 -12.36
N ALA A 80 -1.06 -15.82 -11.32
CA ALA A 80 -1.88 -16.98 -10.97
C ALA A 80 -3.21 -16.63 -10.28
N LEU A 81 -3.32 -15.46 -9.65
CA LEU A 81 -4.56 -15.00 -9.05
C LEU A 81 -5.56 -14.46 -10.08
N GLU A 82 -5.09 -14.17 -11.30
CA GLU A 82 -5.90 -13.66 -12.41
C GLU A 82 -6.83 -12.49 -11.98
N PRO A 83 -6.29 -11.41 -11.41
CA PRO A 83 -7.12 -10.31 -10.94
C PRO A 83 -7.72 -9.52 -12.10
N ASP A 84 -8.89 -8.93 -11.86
CA ASP A 84 -9.54 -8.02 -12.80
C ASP A 84 -8.94 -6.61 -12.74
N VAL A 85 -8.58 -6.17 -11.52
CA VAL A 85 -7.89 -4.89 -11.26
C VAL A 85 -6.88 -5.09 -10.16
N THR A 86 -5.68 -4.58 -10.34
CA THR A 86 -4.64 -4.53 -9.29
C THR A 86 -4.50 -3.11 -8.76
N LEU A 87 -4.40 -2.96 -7.44
CA LEU A 87 -4.22 -1.70 -6.73
C LEU A 87 -2.82 -1.70 -6.08
N PHE A 88 -2.06 -0.63 -6.31
CA PHE A 88 -0.68 -0.49 -5.86
C PHE A 88 -0.45 0.91 -5.33
N ASN A 89 -0.02 1.04 -4.07
CA ASN A 89 0.29 2.34 -3.49
C ASN A 89 1.79 2.61 -3.50
N VAL A 90 2.19 3.78 -3.97
CA VAL A 90 3.56 4.29 -3.85
C VAL A 90 3.59 5.34 -2.74
N GLU A 91 4.24 5.01 -1.62
CA GLU A 91 4.48 5.95 -0.52
C GLU A 91 5.89 6.53 -0.60
N THR A 92 6.25 7.07 -1.76
CA THR A 92 7.58 7.59 -2.05
C THR A 92 7.48 8.69 -3.10
N SER A 93 8.30 9.74 -2.99
CA SER A 93 8.28 10.83 -3.97
C SER A 93 8.76 10.30 -5.33
N ILE A 94 8.01 10.56 -6.40
CA ILE A 94 8.38 10.10 -7.74
C ILE A 94 9.13 11.24 -8.43
N THR A 95 10.46 11.24 -8.33
CA THR A 95 11.31 12.37 -8.73
C THR A 95 12.75 11.96 -9.02
N THR A 96 13.39 12.71 -9.91
CA THR A 96 14.84 12.66 -10.14
C THR A 96 15.61 13.59 -9.19
N CYS A 97 14.92 14.53 -8.55
CA CYS A 97 15.46 15.55 -7.65
C CYS A 97 15.78 14.94 -6.29
N LEU A 98 16.96 15.22 -5.73
CA LEU A 98 17.32 14.84 -4.36
C LEU A 98 17.14 16.02 -3.39
N ASP A 99 17.36 17.21 -3.90
CA ASP A 99 17.08 18.50 -3.31
C ASP A 99 15.59 18.80 -3.42
N HIS A 100 14.89 18.58 -2.32
CA HIS A 100 13.47 18.86 -2.19
C HIS A 100 13.22 20.32 -1.79
N GLU A 101 13.83 21.30 -2.49
CA GLU A 101 13.72 22.74 -2.13
C GLU A 101 12.25 23.21 -2.08
N ASP A 102 11.41 22.64 -2.95
CA ASP A 102 9.98 22.94 -3.04
C ASP A 102 9.10 22.06 -2.13
N ALA A 103 9.68 21.11 -1.39
CA ALA A 103 8.95 20.26 -0.45
C ALA A 103 8.94 20.88 0.95
N PRO A 104 7.85 20.70 1.72
CA PRO A 104 7.92 20.96 3.14
C PRO A 104 9.02 20.09 3.77
N PRO A 105 9.76 20.61 4.77
CA PRO A 105 10.76 19.82 5.48
C PRO A 105 10.12 18.55 6.03
N LYS A 106 10.62 17.38 5.64
CA LYS A 106 10.25 16.09 6.22
C LYS A 106 11.45 15.54 6.99
N ALA A 107 11.17 14.76 8.03
CA ALA A 107 12.23 14.05 8.74
C ALA A 107 12.93 13.02 7.84
N ILE A 108 12.21 12.48 6.86
CA ILE A 108 12.67 11.46 5.93
C ILE A 108 12.19 11.82 4.51
N HIS A 109 13.11 11.81 3.56
CA HIS A 109 12.83 12.12 2.16
C HIS A 109 13.03 10.87 1.29
N TYR A 110 12.03 9.98 1.31
CA TYR A 110 12.00 8.87 0.36
C TYR A 110 11.76 9.39 -1.06
N HIS A 111 12.68 9.09 -1.98
CA HIS A 111 12.53 9.31 -3.41
C HIS A 111 12.68 8.00 -4.19
N THR A 112 11.99 7.91 -5.32
CA THR A 112 12.19 6.87 -6.32
C THR A 112 12.24 7.51 -7.70
N GLN A 113 13.14 6.99 -8.54
CA GLN A 113 13.26 7.42 -9.93
C GLN A 113 12.02 7.00 -10.73
N PRO A 114 11.42 7.90 -11.53
CA PRO A 114 10.23 7.57 -12.33
C PRO A 114 10.42 6.33 -13.22
N ASP A 115 11.56 6.21 -13.90
CA ASP A 115 11.86 5.08 -14.78
C ASP A 115 11.91 3.73 -14.02
N ASN A 116 12.34 3.74 -12.75
CA ASN A 116 12.31 2.55 -11.92
C ASN A 116 10.86 2.15 -11.61
N LEU A 117 10.03 3.11 -11.16
CA LEU A 117 8.64 2.84 -10.86
C LEU A 117 7.93 2.25 -12.08
N PHE A 118 8.07 2.87 -13.26
CA PHE A 118 7.42 2.37 -14.48
C PHE A 118 7.88 0.95 -14.78
N GLY A 119 9.19 0.72 -14.94
CA GLY A 119 9.71 -0.61 -15.27
C GLY A 119 9.28 -1.72 -14.29
N LEU A 120 9.10 -1.37 -13.02
CA LEU A 120 8.51 -2.26 -12.03
C LEU A 120 7.01 -2.53 -12.31
N VAL A 121 6.21 -1.46 -12.49
CA VAL A 121 4.75 -1.58 -12.58
C VAL A 121 4.23 -2.08 -13.94
N ASP A 122 4.89 -1.86 -15.09
CA ASP A 122 4.42 -2.46 -16.36
C ASP A 122 4.66 -3.97 -16.44
N ASN A 123 5.50 -4.54 -15.58
CA ASN A 123 5.81 -5.97 -15.58
C ASN A 123 5.18 -6.71 -14.39
N LEU A 124 4.57 -6.00 -13.44
CA LEU A 124 4.15 -6.58 -12.15
C LEU A 124 2.96 -7.54 -12.27
N THR A 125 1.97 -7.17 -13.07
CA THR A 125 0.68 -7.87 -13.17
C THR A 125 0.16 -7.83 -14.60
N PRO A 126 -0.52 -8.89 -15.09
CA PRO A 126 -1.14 -8.87 -16.41
C PRO A 126 -2.44 -8.05 -16.45
N SER A 127 -3.01 -7.71 -15.29
CA SER A 127 -4.27 -6.96 -15.18
C SER A 127 -4.05 -5.44 -15.25
N PRO A 128 -5.10 -4.65 -15.55
CA PRO A 128 -5.07 -3.21 -15.32
C PRO A 128 -4.62 -2.85 -13.89
N LEU A 129 -3.59 -2.01 -13.80
CA LEU A 129 -3.02 -1.54 -12.55
C LEU A 129 -3.42 -0.09 -12.28
N VAL A 130 -3.96 0.18 -11.09
CA VAL A 130 -4.16 1.53 -10.57
C VAL A 130 -3.07 1.83 -9.55
N VAL A 131 -2.35 2.93 -9.76
CA VAL A 131 -1.31 3.39 -8.83
C VAL A 131 -1.87 4.52 -7.98
N SER A 132 -1.99 4.32 -6.67
CA SER A 132 -2.23 5.43 -5.74
C SER A 132 -0.90 6.02 -5.28
N CYS A 133 -0.88 7.32 -4.98
CA CYS A 133 0.28 7.97 -4.39
C CYS A 133 -0.16 8.80 -3.19
N ALA A 134 0.51 8.58 -2.06
CA ALA A 134 0.28 9.33 -0.83
C ALA A 134 1.38 10.36 -0.53
N ASN A 135 2.15 10.75 -1.55
CA ASN A 135 3.21 11.73 -1.42
C ASN A 135 3.01 12.92 -2.37
N ASN A 136 3.60 14.06 -2.02
CA ASN A 136 3.24 15.36 -2.60
C ASN A 136 4.03 15.76 -3.84
N HIS A 137 5.04 14.98 -4.25
CA HIS A 137 5.90 15.34 -5.37
C HIS A 137 5.73 14.41 -6.56
N HIS A 138 5.24 15.02 -7.64
CA HIS A 138 5.19 14.46 -8.97
C HIS A 138 5.76 15.47 -9.96
N SER A 139 6.66 15.03 -10.84
CA SER A 139 7.41 15.93 -11.73
C SER A 139 7.11 15.76 -13.22
N GLN A 140 6.26 14.80 -13.62
CA GLN A 140 6.05 14.49 -15.05
C GLN A 140 4.57 14.29 -15.42
N ASP A 141 4.27 14.06 -16.69
CA ASP A 141 2.97 13.53 -17.11
C ASP A 141 3.07 12.00 -17.08
N THR A 142 2.26 11.36 -16.24
CA THR A 142 2.25 9.90 -16.16
C THR A 142 1.17 9.29 -17.02
N PRO A 143 1.54 8.49 -18.04
CA PRO A 143 0.58 7.61 -18.69
C PRO A 143 0.39 6.37 -17.79
N ARG A 144 -0.68 6.36 -16.99
CA ARG A 144 -1.31 5.19 -16.35
C ARG A 144 -2.47 5.66 -15.45
N HIS A 145 -3.30 4.73 -15.00
CA HIS A 145 -4.41 5.00 -14.09
C HIS A 145 -3.87 5.36 -12.69
N PHE A 146 -3.56 6.64 -12.46
CA PHE A 146 -3.19 7.13 -11.13
C PHE A 146 -4.40 7.61 -10.35
N ALA A 147 -4.38 7.43 -9.03
CA ALA A 147 -5.39 7.94 -8.11
C ALA A 147 -4.74 8.80 -7.02
N GLY A 148 -5.29 10.00 -6.77
CA GLY A 148 -4.84 10.90 -5.71
C GLY A 148 -3.60 11.74 -6.04
N LEU A 149 -3.13 11.73 -7.31
CA LEU A 149 -1.95 12.46 -7.76
C LEU A 149 -2.25 13.25 -9.03
N GLY A 150 -1.71 14.47 -9.11
CA GLY A 150 -1.82 15.29 -10.31
C GLY A 150 -1.07 16.62 -10.18
N LYS A 151 -0.88 17.32 -11.31
CA LYS A 151 -0.20 18.63 -11.36
C LYS A 151 -0.92 19.73 -10.59
N ASN A 152 -2.19 19.52 -10.28
CA ASN A 152 -3.05 20.38 -9.49
C ASN A 152 -4.14 19.53 -8.81
N ILE A 153 -4.96 20.17 -7.99
CA ILE A 153 -6.03 19.51 -7.24
C ILE A 153 -7.11 18.87 -8.12
N GLU A 154 -7.41 19.42 -9.30
CA GLU A 154 -8.40 18.85 -10.23
C GLU A 154 -7.89 17.53 -10.81
N ALA A 155 -6.63 17.50 -11.26
CA ALA A 155 -5.99 16.28 -11.74
C ALA A 155 -5.86 15.24 -10.62
N ALA A 156 -5.47 15.65 -9.41
CA ALA A 156 -5.33 14.74 -8.27
C ALA A 156 -6.68 14.14 -7.81
N ALA A 157 -7.77 14.89 -7.94
CA ALA A 157 -9.14 14.46 -7.61
C ALA A 157 -9.85 13.69 -8.74
N THR A 158 -9.16 13.41 -9.85
CA THR A 158 -9.73 12.66 -10.96
C THR A 158 -9.80 11.17 -10.60
N LEU A 159 -10.92 10.54 -10.97
CA LEU A 159 -11.13 9.10 -10.79
C LEU A 159 -10.30 8.33 -11.82
N ALA A 160 -9.55 7.33 -11.35
CA ALA A 160 -9.05 6.27 -12.21
C ALA A 160 -10.23 5.36 -12.58
N ASN A 161 -10.56 5.30 -13.87
CA ASN A 161 -11.65 4.46 -14.38
C ASN A 161 -11.06 3.26 -15.15
N ILE A 162 -11.40 2.05 -14.74
CA ILE A 162 -10.99 0.79 -15.37
C ILE A 162 -12.23 0.07 -15.89
N GLN A 163 -12.30 -0.17 -17.19
CA GLN A 163 -13.36 -0.99 -17.79
C GLN A 163 -13.02 -2.48 -17.61
N VAL A 164 -13.91 -3.24 -16.97
CA VAL A 164 -13.82 -4.71 -16.85
C VAL A 164 -15.14 -5.32 -17.30
N GLY A 165 -15.15 -5.93 -18.48
CA GLY A 165 -16.39 -6.42 -19.10
C GLY A 165 -17.41 -5.29 -19.24
N ASP A 166 -18.58 -5.44 -18.62
CA ASP A 166 -19.66 -4.44 -18.61
C ASP A 166 -19.64 -3.50 -17.37
N VAL A 167 -18.65 -3.66 -16.48
CA VAL A 167 -18.53 -2.88 -15.24
C VAL A 167 -17.37 -1.89 -15.36
N VAL A 168 -17.53 -0.71 -14.74
CA VAL A 168 -16.44 0.26 -14.55
C VAL A 168 -16.04 0.25 -13.08
N VAL A 169 -14.78 -0.07 -12.81
CA VAL A 169 -14.17 0.10 -11.50
C VAL A 169 -13.61 1.52 -11.42
N GLN A 170 -14.06 2.28 -10.41
CA GLN A 170 -13.61 3.65 -10.16
C GLN A 170 -12.77 3.69 -8.89
N VAL A 171 -11.60 4.32 -8.96
CA VAL A 171 -10.67 4.45 -7.84
C VAL A 171 -10.31 5.92 -7.64
N PHE A 172 -10.38 6.38 -6.40
CA PHE A 172 -9.82 7.66 -5.95
C PHE A 172 -9.00 7.42 -4.68
N ALA A 173 -8.06 8.32 -4.41
CA ALA A 173 -7.28 8.32 -3.18
C ALA A 173 -7.31 9.70 -2.53
N VAL A 174 -7.39 9.71 -1.20
CA VAL A 174 -7.44 10.92 -0.36
C VAL A 174 -6.59 10.70 0.88
N ALA A 175 -6.02 11.76 1.42
CA ALA A 175 -5.23 11.73 2.65
C ALA A 175 -5.89 12.58 3.73
N ALA A 176 -5.90 12.14 4.99
CA ALA A 176 -6.25 12.99 6.12
C ALA A 176 -4.99 13.63 6.71
N CYS A 177 -5.10 14.84 7.28
CA CYS A 177 -3.98 15.45 7.99
C CYS A 177 -3.45 14.53 9.10
N CYS A 178 -2.17 14.21 9.05
CA CYS A 178 -1.48 13.40 10.05
C CYS A 178 0.01 13.80 10.11
N ALA A 179 0.81 13.07 10.90
CA ALA A 179 2.25 13.30 10.96
C ALA A 179 2.95 13.14 9.58
N GLY A 180 2.39 12.33 8.69
CA GLY A 180 2.89 12.06 7.34
C GLY A 180 2.37 12.95 6.24
N ALA A 181 1.15 13.46 6.42
CA ALA A 181 0.41 14.23 5.44
C ALA A 181 0.08 15.60 6.06
N SER A 182 0.96 16.57 5.83
CA SER A 182 0.78 17.93 6.35
C SER A 182 -0.04 18.80 5.39
N PRO A 183 -0.67 19.89 5.86
CA PRO A 183 -1.35 20.87 5.00
C PRO A 183 -0.51 21.37 3.83
N GLN A 184 0.81 21.46 3.99
CA GLN A 184 1.73 21.91 2.94
C GLN A 184 1.83 20.91 1.78
N MET A 185 1.45 19.65 1.97
CA MET A 185 1.43 18.61 0.94
C MET A 185 0.20 18.65 0.04
N GLN A 186 -0.79 19.46 0.38
CA GLN A 186 -2.03 19.57 -0.37
C GLN A 186 -1.78 20.08 -1.80
N ALA A 187 -2.39 19.42 -2.78
CA ALA A 187 -2.48 19.93 -4.14
C ALA A 187 -3.26 21.25 -4.16
N THR A 188 -2.75 22.25 -4.88
CA THR A 188 -3.45 23.53 -5.10
C THR A 188 -3.88 23.61 -6.55
N THR A 189 -4.50 24.73 -6.95
CA THR A 189 -4.88 24.96 -8.36
C THR A 189 -3.69 25.03 -9.31
N ASP A 190 -2.49 25.32 -8.78
CA ASP A 190 -1.25 25.59 -9.51
C ASP A 190 -0.06 24.73 -9.08
N ARG A 191 -0.24 23.84 -8.09
CA ARG A 191 0.83 22.99 -7.55
C ARG A 191 0.36 21.55 -7.35
N SER A 192 1.25 20.62 -7.71
CA SER A 192 1.10 19.20 -7.42
C SER A 192 1.00 18.95 -5.92
N GLY A 193 0.33 17.87 -5.56
CA GLY A 193 0.22 17.41 -4.19
C GLY A 193 -0.78 16.27 -4.07
N VAL A 194 -1.12 15.95 -2.82
CA VAL A 194 -2.16 14.96 -2.51
C VAL A 194 -3.52 15.63 -2.34
N VAL A 195 -4.59 14.86 -2.53
CA VAL A 195 -5.94 15.28 -2.15
C VAL A 195 -6.08 15.17 -0.62
N LEU A 196 -5.58 16.19 0.07
CA LEU A 196 -5.61 16.26 1.54
C LEU A 196 -6.98 16.73 2.02
N LEU A 197 -7.59 16.08 3.00
CA LEU A 197 -8.86 16.50 3.58
C LEU A 197 -8.67 17.71 4.51
N PRO A 198 -9.45 18.80 4.37
CA PRO A 198 -10.55 19.02 3.42
C PRO A 198 -10.16 19.81 2.16
N ALA A 199 -9.62 19.18 1.11
CA ALA A 199 -9.38 19.81 -0.19
C ALA A 199 -10.69 19.90 -1.01
N LEU A 200 -10.78 20.87 -1.92
CA LEU A 200 -11.83 20.94 -2.96
C LEU A 200 -11.20 21.31 -4.30
N SER A 201 -11.59 20.61 -5.37
CA SER A 201 -12.17 21.17 -6.60
C SER A 201 -12.46 20.04 -7.63
N SER A 202 -13.69 19.52 -7.54
CA SER A 202 -14.49 18.70 -8.47
C SER A 202 -13.96 17.39 -9.13
N THR A 203 -14.54 16.27 -8.68
CA THR A 203 -15.46 15.40 -9.44
C THR A 203 -16.64 15.08 -8.51
N ALA A 204 -17.87 14.85 -8.97
CA ALA A 204 -19.07 14.86 -8.11
C ALA A 204 -19.01 13.84 -6.94
N ALA A 205 -18.55 12.62 -7.21
CA ALA A 205 -18.39 11.58 -6.19
C ALA A 205 -17.29 11.93 -5.17
N VAL A 206 -16.14 12.43 -5.64
CA VAL A 206 -15.06 12.90 -4.76
C VAL A 206 -15.54 14.09 -3.94
N THR A 207 -16.30 15.03 -4.52
CA THR A 207 -16.88 16.18 -3.80
C THR A 207 -17.84 15.73 -2.70
N ALA A 208 -18.68 14.73 -2.97
CA ALA A 208 -19.56 14.14 -1.98
C ALA A 208 -18.77 13.44 -0.85
N ALA A 209 -17.75 12.64 -1.21
CA ALA A 209 -16.87 11.98 -0.25
C ALA A 209 -16.16 13.01 0.64
N LEU A 210 -15.58 14.05 0.05
CA LEU A 210 -14.94 15.17 0.74
C LEU A 210 -15.90 15.89 1.70
N SER A 211 -17.17 16.04 1.33
CA SER A 211 -18.19 16.69 2.15
C SER A 211 -18.54 15.85 3.39
N ILE A 212 -18.70 14.54 3.21
CA ILE A 212 -18.90 13.59 4.30
C ILE A 212 -17.69 13.57 5.24
N LEU A 213 -16.49 13.52 4.67
CA LEU A 213 -15.22 13.52 5.39
C LEU A 213 -15.04 14.79 6.23
N ARG A 214 -15.37 15.97 5.67
CA ARG A 214 -15.38 17.24 6.40
C ARG A 214 -16.28 17.16 7.63
N ALA A 215 -17.52 16.70 7.43
CA ALA A 215 -18.48 16.59 8.51
C ALA A 215 -18.02 15.57 9.57
N ALA A 216 -17.36 14.49 9.18
CA ALA A 216 -16.75 13.53 10.09
C ALA A 216 -15.60 14.15 10.91
N ILE A 217 -14.69 14.90 10.28
CA ILE A 217 -13.58 15.62 10.95
C ILE A 217 -14.14 16.61 11.97
N GLU A 218 -15.14 17.42 11.57
CA GLU A 218 -15.80 18.40 12.46
C GLU A 218 -16.47 17.72 13.67
N ARG A 219 -17.08 16.54 13.46
CA ARG A 219 -17.72 15.76 14.53
C ARG A 219 -16.72 15.10 15.47
N ALA A 220 -15.60 14.60 14.95
CA ALA A 220 -14.66 13.79 15.72
C ALA A 220 -14.06 14.57 16.90
N LYS A 221 -13.86 15.89 16.79
CA LYS A 221 -12.92 16.66 17.64
C LYS A 221 -11.55 15.93 17.65
N GLU A 222 -10.50 16.46 18.29
CA GLU A 222 -9.21 15.75 18.25
C GLU A 222 -9.38 14.30 18.76
N PRO A 223 -8.98 13.28 17.97
CA PRO A 223 -9.18 11.89 18.37
C PRO A 223 -8.37 11.61 19.64
N ALA A 224 -9.04 11.04 20.65
CA ALA A 224 -8.41 10.60 21.89
C ALA A 224 -7.65 9.26 21.73
N ASP A 225 -7.61 8.71 20.51
CA ASP A 225 -6.97 7.44 20.12
C ASP A 225 -5.96 7.66 18.98
N ASP A 226 -5.43 6.58 18.39
CA ASP A 226 -4.49 6.64 17.26
C ASP A 226 -5.15 7.06 15.90
N GLY A 227 -6.36 7.60 15.96
CA GLY A 227 -7.18 7.97 14.81
C GLY A 227 -8.08 6.84 14.30
N GLN A 228 -8.10 5.66 14.94
CA GLN A 228 -8.90 4.52 14.48
C GLN A 228 -10.40 4.79 14.48
N VAL A 229 -10.94 5.40 15.54
CA VAL A 229 -12.37 5.78 15.58
C VAL A 229 -12.72 6.71 14.42
N PHE A 230 -11.83 7.65 14.10
CA PHE A 230 -11.99 8.53 12.94
C PHE A 230 -11.99 7.73 11.62
N ARG A 231 -11.01 6.84 11.41
CA ARG A 231 -10.92 5.98 10.21
C ARG A 231 -12.19 5.15 10.03
N ARG A 232 -12.70 4.50 11.09
CA ARG A 232 -13.94 3.73 11.06
C ARG A 232 -15.16 4.58 10.73
N HIS A 233 -15.32 5.71 11.42
CA HIS A 233 -16.44 6.63 11.18
C HIS A 233 -16.48 7.10 9.73
N VAL A 234 -15.33 7.49 9.19
CA VAL A 234 -15.17 7.87 7.79
C VAL A 234 -15.54 6.74 6.85
N ALA A 235 -15.02 5.53 7.09
CA ALA A 235 -15.26 4.38 6.23
C ALA A 235 -16.76 4.04 6.16
N HIS A 236 -17.43 4.02 7.32
CA HIS A 236 -18.86 3.76 7.42
C HIS A 236 -19.68 4.82 6.67
N GLU A 237 -19.36 6.10 6.82
CA GLU A 237 -20.14 7.16 6.16
C GLU A 237 -19.97 7.16 4.63
N LEU A 238 -18.78 6.82 4.13
CA LEU A 238 -18.55 6.67 2.68
C LEU A 238 -19.38 5.52 2.09
N ILE A 239 -19.46 4.39 2.83
CA ILE A 239 -20.29 3.25 2.45
C ILE A 239 -21.78 3.57 2.56
N ASP A 240 -22.20 4.26 3.63
CA ASP A 240 -23.60 4.63 3.88
C ASP A 240 -24.14 5.60 2.84
N ALA A 241 -23.30 6.49 2.33
CA ALA A 241 -23.63 7.37 1.22
C ALA A 241 -23.61 6.66 -0.15
N GLY A 242 -23.18 5.39 -0.21
CA GLY A 242 -23.10 4.61 -1.44
C GLY A 242 -21.98 5.08 -2.39
N LEU A 243 -20.93 5.72 -1.86
CA LEU A 243 -19.85 6.29 -2.68
C LEU A 243 -18.74 5.28 -2.96
N VAL A 244 -18.57 4.26 -2.12
CA VAL A 244 -17.52 3.24 -2.25
C VAL A 244 -18.04 1.85 -1.91
N ASP A 245 -17.51 0.86 -2.61
CA ASP A 245 -17.81 -0.56 -2.39
C ASP A 245 -16.67 -1.30 -1.65
N CYS A 246 -15.48 -0.69 -1.61
CA CYS A 246 -14.28 -1.20 -0.94
C CYS A 246 -13.43 -0.01 -0.49
N ILE A 247 -12.77 -0.14 0.66
CA ILE A 247 -11.80 0.83 1.19
C ILE A 247 -10.55 0.06 1.59
N TYR A 248 -9.37 0.55 1.21
CA TYR A 248 -8.10 0.10 1.80
C TYR A 248 -7.31 1.31 2.29
N GLY A 249 -6.90 1.25 3.56
CA GLY A 249 -5.98 2.20 4.16
C GLY A 249 -4.52 1.76 4.01
N HIS A 250 -3.63 2.70 4.29
CA HIS A 250 -2.19 2.52 4.41
C HIS A 250 -1.67 3.57 5.43
N TRP A 251 -0.35 3.76 5.57
CA TRP A 251 0.35 4.74 6.43
C TRP A 251 0.72 4.26 7.84
N SER A 252 -0.02 3.34 8.45
CA SER A 252 0.41 2.78 9.75
C SER A 252 1.55 1.77 9.61
N HIS A 253 1.95 1.43 8.39
CA HIS A 253 3.02 0.49 8.01
C HIS A 253 2.83 -0.96 8.44
N HIS A 254 1.74 -1.27 9.17
CA HIS A 254 1.43 -2.61 9.67
C HIS A 254 0.00 -3.00 9.31
N LEU A 255 -0.24 -4.31 9.19
CA LEU A 255 -1.59 -4.83 8.98
C LEU A 255 -2.51 -4.41 10.13
N ARG A 256 -3.69 -3.90 9.77
CA ARG A 256 -4.78 -3.56 10.70
C ARG A 256 -5.99 -4.45 10.46
N GLY A 257 -7.05 -4.20 11.22
CA GLY A 257 -8.30 -4.95 11.16
C GLY A 257 -8.95 -4.94 9.78
N VAL A 258 -9.74 -5.98 9.53
CA VAL A 258 -10.58 -6.11 8.33
C VAL A 258 -12.03 -6.18 8.76
N GLU A 259 -12.88 -5.35 8.16
CA GLU A 259 -14.31 -5.27 8.47
C GLU A 259 -15.15 -5.53 7.22
N ILE A 260 -16.30 -6.20 7.41
CA ILE A 260 -17.34 -6.33 6.38
C ILE A 260 -18.54 -5.49 6.77
N TYR A 261 -18.48 -4.20 6.47
CA TYR A 261 -19.55 -3.26 6.81
C TYR A 261 -20.61 -3.21 5.71
N LYS A 262 -21.86 -3.60 6.02
CA LYS A 262 -22.97 -3.68 5.04
C LYS A 262 -22.64 -4.51 3.79
N GLY A 263 -21.78 -5.51 3.95
CA GLY A 263 -21.30 -6.36 2.85
C GLY A 263 -20.20 -5.73 1.98
N LYS A 264 -19.61 -4.61 2.40
CA LYS A 264 -18.48 -3.94 1.74
C LYS A 264 -17.19 -4.20 2.53
N CYS A 265 -16.06 -4.28 1.84
CA CYS A 265 -14.76 -4.53 2.47
C CYS A 265 -14.15 -3.21 2.98
N ILE A 266 -13.66 -3.22 4.23
CA ILE A 266 -12.79 -2.18 4.76
C ILE A 266 -11.51 -2.86 5.25
N LEU A 267 -10.39 -2.58 4.58
CA LEU A 267 -9.04 -2.87 5.10
C LEU A 267 -8.56 -1.60 5.81
N TYR A 268 -8.51 -1.59 7.14
CA TYR A 268 -8.14 -0.36 7.86
C TYR A 268 -6.72 0.10 7.57
N ASP A 269 -5.84 -0.86 7.33
CA ASP A 269 -4.49 -0.68 6.80
C ASP A 269 -4.00 -2.00 6.23
N ALA A 270 -3.51 -1.96 5.00
CA ALA A 270 -3.00 -3.13 4.30
C ALA A 270 -1.49 -3.39 4.52
N GLY A 271 -0.83 -2.58 5.36
CA GLY A 271 0.54 -2.74 5.84
C GLY A 271 1.61 -2.53 4.77
N ASP A 272 2.88 -2.38 5.18
CA ASP A 272 3.96 -2.31 4.21
C ASP A 272 4.11 -3.64 3.46
N LEU A 273 4.15 -3.56 2.13
CA LEU A 273 4.54 -4.70 1.31
C LEU A 273 6.01 -4.61 0.89
N VAL A 274 6.53 -3.41 0.63
CA VAL A 274 7.96 -3.20 0.35
C VAL A 274 8.51 -2.09 1.24
N ASN A 275 9.58 -2.42 1.97
CA ASN A 275 10.38 -1.48 2.75
C ASN A 275 11.79 -2.05 2.95
N ASP A 276 12.66 -1.28 3.61
CA ASP A 276 13.98 -1.73 4.05
C ASP A 276 14.06 -1.88 5.58
N TYR A 277 12.92 -2.06 6.25
CA TYR A 277 12.81 -2.08 7.72
C TYR A 277 13.41 -3.33 8.35
N GLU A 278 13.69 -4.40 7.59
CA GLU A 278 14.52 -5.49 8.08
C GLU A 278 15.95 -5.02 8.47
N SER A 279 16.36 -3.83 8.02
CA SER A 279 17.68 -3.26 8.28
C SER A 279 17.78 -2.51 9.61
N PHE A 280 16.67 -2.23 10.30
CA PHE A 280 16.69 -1.46 11.55
C PHE A 280 15.43 -1.70 12.41
N THR A 281 15.40 -1.17 13.63
CA THR A 281 14.24 -1.29 14.52
C THR A 281 13.62 0.07 14.72
N ASN A 282 12.34 0.20 14.39
CA ASN A 282 11.53 1.36 14.73
C ASN A 282 11.06 1.26 16.19
N PRO A 283 11.33 2.26 17.04
CA PRO A 283 10.77 2.31 18.38
C PRO A 283 9.23 2.29 18.34
N GLY A 284 8.61 1.49 19.20
CA GLY A 284 7.15 1.43 19.32
C GLY A 284 6.44 0.43 18.40
N GLU A 285 7.17 -0.24 17.50
CA GLU A 285 6.60 -1.25 16.59
C GLU A 285 6.64 -2.69 17.15
N ASP A 286 7.13 -2.88 18.38
CA ASP A 286 7.30 -4.20 18.99
C ASP A 286 5.97 -4.99 19.12
N CYS A 287 4.82 -4.31 19.07
CA CYS A 287 3.48 -4.91 19.15
C CYS A 287 2.88 -5.33 17.80
N TYR A 288 3.51 -4.98 16.67
CA TYR A 288 3.00 -5.30 15.34
C TYR A 288 3.76 -6.46 14.70
N LEU A 289 3.08 -7.22 13.84
CA LEU A 289 3.75 -8.20 12.99
C LEU A 289 4.44 -7.50 11.82
N LYS A 290 5.73 -7.75 11.64
CA LYS A 290 6.54 -7.29 10.50
C LYS A 290 6.26 -8.12 9.24
N ILE A 291 4.99 -8.20 8.86
CA ILE A 291 4.52 -8.91 7.67
C ILE A 291 3.59 -7.97 6.90
N GLY A 292 3.73 -7.98 5.58
CA GLY A 292 2.74 -7.40 4.67
C GLY A 292 1.78 -8.49 4.20
N ALA A 293 0.79 -8.10 3.40
CA ALA A 293 -0.06 -9.06 2.73
C ALA A 293 -0.56 -8.55 1.38
N VAL A 294 -0.75 -9.50 0.47
CA VAL A 294 -1.58 -9.29 -0.72
C VAL A 294 -3.01 -9.71 -0.39
N PHE A 295 -3.98 -8.87 -0.74
CA PHE A 295 -5.39 -9.15 -0.54
C PHE A 295 -6.08 -9.33 -1.89
N ALA A 296 -6.64 -10.51 -2.13
CA ALA A 296 -7.58 -10.73 -3.23
C ALA A 296 -9.01 -10.60 -2.69
N VAL A 297 -9.71 -9.55 -3.08
CA VAL A 297 -11.08 -9.24 -2.67
C VAL A 297 -12.00 -9.50 -3.85
N ASP A 298 -12.82 -10.54 -3.75
CA ASP A 298 -13.81 -10.84 -4.78
C ASP A 298 -15.14 -10.14 -4.45
N VAL A 299 -15.65 -9.35 -5.39
CA VAL A 299 -16.85 -8.52 -5.23
C VAL A 299 -17.87 -8.91 -6.29
N ALA A 300 -19.08 -9.29 -5.89
CA ALA A 300 -20.16 -9.63 -6.81
C ALA A 300 -20.57 -8.40 -7.62
N THR A 301 -20.63 -8.51 -8.95
CA THR A 301 -20.91 -7.37 -9.85
C THR A 301 -22.35 -6.84 -9.75
N ASP A 302 -23.29 -7.71 -9.38
CA ASP A 302 -24.72 -7.39 -9.28
C ASP A 302 -25.07 -6.61 -8.01
N SER A 303 -24.62 -7.12 -6.87
CA SER A 303 -24.94 -6.66 -5.52
C SER A 303 -23.84 -5.78 -4.95
N ARG A 304 -22.66 -5.77 -5.58
CA ARG A 304 -21.45 -5.08 -5.13
C ARG A 304 -21.02 -5.50 -3.73
N ARG A 305 -21.38 -6.72 -3.31
CA ARG A 305 -21.04 -7.26 -2.00
C ARG A 305 -19.79 -8.13 -2.11
N VAL A 306 -18.99 -8.12 -1.04
CA VAL A 306 -17.87 -9.05 -0.88
C VAL A 306 -18.39 -10.48 -0.94
N VAL A 307 -17.79 -11.27 -1.82
CA VAL A 307 -18.01 -12.71 -1.95
C VAL A 307 -16.99 -13.45 -1.13
N GLN A 308 -15.72 -13.05 -1.18
CA GLN A 308 -14.65 -13.62 -0.37
C GLN A 308 -13.45 -12.68 -0.30
N ILE A 309 -12.60 -12.89 0.70
CA ILE A 309 -11.31 -12.22 0.84
C ILE A 309 -10.24 -13.27 1.07
N THR A 310 -9.20 -13.29 0.24
CA THR A 310 -7.99 -14.09 0.46
C THR A 310 -6.84 -13.19 0.87
N VAL A 311 -6.24 -13.46 2.03
CA VAL A 311 -5.04 -12.78 2.54
C VAL A 311 -3.84 -13.68 2.35
N ILE A 312 -2.83 -13.19 1.64
CA ILE A 312 -1.61 -13.92 1.30
C ILE A 312 -0.43 -13.21 1.97
N PRO A 313 0.04 -13.71 3.13
CA PRO A 313 1.08 -13.04 3.88
C PRO A 313 2.43 -13.05 3.15
N MET A 314 3.11 -11.92 3.19
CA MET A 314 4.42 -11.71 2.59
C MET A 314 5.32 -10.96 3.58
N TYR A 315 6.63 -11.03 3.37
CA TYR A 315 7.59 -10.27 4.17
C TYR A 315 8.83 -9.96 3.34
N MET A 316 9.61 -8.98 3.80
CA MET A 316 10.89 -8.63 3.20
C MET A 316 12.00 -9.51 3.78
N GLU A 317 12.79 -10.12 2.90
CA GLU A 317 14.01 -10.85 3.25
C GLU A 317 15.07 -10.51 2.21
N GLN A 318 16.20 -9.93 2.64
CA GLN A 318 17.28 -9.49 1.76
C GLN A 318 16.83 -8.48 0.69
N LEU A 319 15.96 -7.54 1.06
CA LEU A 319 15.36 -6.53 0.18
C LEU A 319 14.58 -7.13 -0.99
N GLN A 320 14.10 -8.36 -0.81
CA GLN A 320 13.23 -9.08 -1.73
C GLN A 320 11.92 -9.42 -1.03
N LEU A 321 10.80 -9.22 -1.72
CA LEU A 321 9.49 -9.60 -1.24
C LEU A 321 9.29 -11.11 -1.42
N VAL A 322 9.18 -11.80 -0.31
CA VAL A 322 9.01 -13.24 -0.23
C VAL A 322 7.67 -13.60 0.37
N ARG A 323 7.17 -14.76 -0.04
CA ARG A 323 5.92 -15.30 0.49
C ARG A 323 6.17 -16.03 1.80
N LEU A 324 5.26 -15.87 2.76
CA LEU A 324 5.27 -16.67 3.99
C LEU A 324 4.96 -18.15 3.68
N GLY A 325 5.83 -19.04 4.15
CA GLY A 325 5.75 -20.49 3.95
C GLY A 325 6.01 -21.26 5.23
N SER A 326 5.90 -22.59 5.15
CA SER A 326 6.24 -23.47 6.27
C SER A 326 7.74 -23.41 6.55
N GLY A 327 8.12 -23.04 7.77
CA GLY A 327 9.53 -22.92 8.16
C GLY A 327 10.22 -21.68 7.59
N SER A 328 9.46 -20.69 7.11
CA SER A 328 10.00 -19.37 6.76
C SER A 328 10.82 -18.82 7.93
N GLN A 329 11.96 -18.24 7.58
CA GLN A 329 12.83 -17.54 8.51
C GLN A 329 12.95 -16.09 8.08
N GLN A 330 13.14 -15.22 9.06
CA GLN A 330 13.31 -13.80 8.84
C GLN A 330 14.45 -13.28 9.69
N TRP A 331 15.20 -12.34 9.16
CA TRP A 331 16.18 -11.60 9.94
C TRP A 331 15.51 -10.67 10.96
N GLN A 332 16.04 -10.67 12.18
CA GLN A 332 15.63 -9.74 13.22
C GLN A 332 16.69 -8.66 13.45
N PRO A 333 16.42 -7.39 13.09
CA PRO A 333 17.42 -6.32 13.21
C PRO A 333 17.84 -6.05 14.65
N ARG A 334 16.95 -6.27 15.63
CA ARG A 334 17.22 -6.05 17.05
C ARG A 334 18.17 -7.09 17.64
N SER A 335 17.90 -8.37 17.42
CA SER A 335 18.71 -9.49 17.92
C SER A 335 19.90 -9.83 17.01
N LYS A 336 19.90 -9.32 15.78
CA LYS A 336 20.92 -9.57 14.74
C LYS A 336 21.12 -11.06 14.47
N CYS A 337 20.02 -11.81 14.41
CA CYS A 337 20.03 -13.21 14.05
C CYS A 337 18.83 -13.55 13.15
N ILE A 338 18.91 -14.72 12.53
CA ILE A 338 17.79 -15.31 11.80
C ILE A 338 16.90 -16.02 12.81
N GLU A 339 15.62 -15.69 12.80
CA GLU A 339 14.60 -16.31 13.64
C GLU A 339 13.48 -16.89 12.76
N SER A 340 12.61 -17.71 13.34
CA SER A 340 11.41 -18.16 12.63
C SER A 340 10.51 -16.97 12.30
N ALA A 341 10.04 -16.89 11.07
CA ALA A 341 8.99 -15.96 10.71
C ALA A 341 7.66 -16.37 11.39
N PRO A 342 6.69 -15.47 11.55
CA PRO A 342 5.40 -15.81 12.13
C PRO A 342 4.75 -16.95 11.34
N SER A 343 4.16 -17.91 12.03
CA SER A 343 3.35 -18.92 11.36
C SER A 343 2.07 -18.30 10.80
N LEU A 344 1.45 -18.94 9.79
CA LEU A 344 0.14 -18.52 9.28
C LEU A 344 -0.92 -18.39 10.41
N GLU A 345 -0.81 -19.22 11.44
CA GLU A 345 -1.72 -19.17 12.59
C GLU A 345 -1.55 -17.89 13.40
N GLN A 346 -0.30 -17.46 13.64
CA GLN A 346 -0.03 -16.18 14.30
C GLN A 346 -0.52 -14.99 13.46
N VAL A 347 -0.43 -15.07 12.13
CA VAL A 347 -1.02 -14.06 11.23
C VAL A 347 -2.55 -14.02 11.38
N ARG A 348 -3.19 -15.19 11.45
CA ARG A 348 -4.64 -15.32 11.63
C ARG A 348 -5.10 -14.73 12.96
N GLU A 349 -4.40 -15.07 14.04
CA GLU A 349 -4.66 -14.57 15.39
C GLU A 349 -4.49 -13.05 15.43
N PHE A 350 -3.40 -12.53 14.87
CA PHE A 350 -3.12 -11.09 14.79
C PHE A 350 -4.21 -10.33 14.02
N LEU A 351 -4.59 -10.77 12.82
CA LEU A 351 -5.68 -10.13 12.06
C LEU A 351 -7.02 -10.17 12.82
N THR A 352 -7.27 -11.25 13.57
CA THR A 352 -8.45 -11.39 14.41
C THR A 352 -8.44 -10.36 15.55
N GLU A 353 -7.32 -10.23 16.24
CA GLU A 353 -7.13 -9.26 17.33
C GLU A 353 -7.23 -7.82 16.82
N MET A 354 -6.56 -7.51 15.71
CA MET A 354 -6.61 -6.18 15.09
C MET A 354 -8.04 -5.83 14.65
N SER A 355 -8.81 -6.77 14.10
CA SER A 355 -10.22 -6.51 13.74
C SER A 355 -11.09 -6.25 14.98
N LEU A 356 -10.87 -6.99 16.08
CA LEU A 356 -11.57 -6.73 17.34
C LEU A 356 -11.24 -5.36 17.92
N LEU A 357 -9.98 -4.91 17.82
CA LEU A 357 -9.55 -3.58 18.25
C LEU A 357 -10.12 -2.48 17.34
N ASP A 358 -10.01 -2.65 16.03
CA ASP A 358 -10.27 -1.61 15.05
C ASP A 358 -11.77 -1.43 14.73
N CYS A 359 -12.55 -2.51 14.76
CA CYS A 359 -13.97 -2.50 14.41
C CYS A 359 -14.88 -3.35 15.31
N GLN A 360 -14.36 -3.95 16.38
CA GLN A 360 -15.15 -4.79 17.32
C GLN A 360 -15.81 -6.00 16.65
N GLU A 361 -15.34 -6.39 15.47
CA GLU A 361 -15.77 -7.57 14.74
C GLU A 361 -14.58 -8.50 14.54
N SER A 362 -14.86 -9.80 14.39
CA SER A 362 -13.84 -10.76 13.95
C SER A 362 -14.37 -11.57 12.79
N LEU A 363 -13.54 -11.71 11.77
CA LEU A 363 -13.85 -12.54 10.61
C LEU A 363 -13.38 -13.97 10.86
N PRO A 364 -14.20 -15.00 10.55
CA PRO A 364 -13.86 -16.40 10.73
C PRO A 364 -12.88 -16.88 9.65
N TRP A 365 -11.65 -16.36 9.66
CA TRP A 365 -10.58 -16.72 8.74
C TRP A 365 -10.30 -18.22 8.73
N ARG A 366 -10.35 -18.82 7.54
CA ARG A 366 -10.02 -20.23 7.31
C ARG A 366 -8.64 -20.33 6.68
N ARG A 367 -7.83 -21.28 7.15
CA ARG A 367 -6.59 -21.64 6.47
C ARG A 367 -6.93 -22.31 5.13
N VAL A 368 -6.31 -21.82 4.07
CA VAL A 368 -6.38 -22.40 2.73
C VAL A 368 -4.99 -22.49 2.13
N TRP A 369 -4.91 -23.13 0.96
CA TRP A 369 -3.71 -23.15 0.13
C TRP A 369 -4.03 -22.41 -1.17
N ALA A 370 -3.46 -21.21 -1.34
CA ALA A 370 -3.65 -20.38 -2.53
C ALA A 370 -2.33 -20.31 -3.31
N VAL A 371 -2.35 -20.51 -4.63
CA VAL A 371 -1.17 -20.39 -5.53
C VAL A 371 0.11 -20.97 -4.91
N GLU A 372 0.16 -22.27 -4.64
CA GLU A 372 1.36 -22.95 -4.12
C GLU A 372 1.86 -22.54 -2.70
N GLY A 373 0.99 -21.99 -1.84
CA GLY A 373 1.38 -21.68 -0.46
C GLY A 373 0.23 -21.39 0.49
N PRO A 374 0.52 -21.17 1.79
CA PRO A 374 -0.48 -20.89 2.81
C PRO A 374 -1.14 -19.51 2.60
N ALA A 375 -2.43 -19.42 2.88
CA ALA A 375 -3.21 -18.19 2.87
C ALA A 375 -4.39 -18.28 3.87
N LEU A 376 -5.01 -17.14 4.14
CA LEU A 376 -6.25 -17.04 4.92
C LEU A 376 -7.40 -16.66 4.01
N LEU A 377 -8.57 -17.27 4.23
CA LEU A 377 -9.78 -17.03 3.45
C LEU A 377 -10.93 -16.66 4.37
N TYR A 378 -11.60 -15.55 4.07
CA TYR A 378 -12.94 -15.24 4.55
C TYR A 378 -13.94 -15.52 3.42
N PRO A 379 -14.93 -16.42 3.62
CA PRO A 379 -15.84 -16.89 2.58
C PRO A 379 -17.11 -16.06 2.42
#